data_AF-A0AAN5C986-F1
#
_entry.id   AF-A0AAN5C986-F1
#
_cell.length_a   1.000
_cell.length_b   1.000
_cell.length_c   1.000
_cell.angle_alpha   90.00
_cell.angle_beta   90.00
_cell.angle_gamma   90.00
#
_symmetry.space_group_name_H-M   'P 1'
#
loop_
_entity.id
_entity.type
_entity.pdbx_description
1 polymer ?
#
loop_
_entity_poly.entity_id
_entity_poly.type
_entity_poly.pdbx_seq_one_letter_code
_entity_poly.pdbx_strand_id
1 'polypeptide(L)'
;VLQIRKKEILPDIYTDICQTDAGTIYYWRFNSAPHSLHVKSNGREIYATLPSEQLQSVGAHGNAVHFASEGKIYQAVFSPSNIIDVSYLRDQYEDEEFYHWGLCRQIRDGKKYVYRLFEDPLTNGILINLSDDEENQLSLWGINRLAI
;
A
#
# COMPACT_ATOMS: atom_id res chain seq x y z
N VAL A 1 -28.89 -0.21 -2.68
CA VAL A 1 -28.62 -1.03 -3.88
C VAL A 1 -27.16 -0.82 -4.26
N LEU A 2 -26.35 -1.87 -4.25
CA LEU A 2 -24.96 -1.81 -4.73
C LEU A 2 -24.99 -1.69 -6.26
N GLN A 3 -24.30 -0.71 -6.83
CA GLN A 3 -24.21 -0.54 -8.27
C GLN A 3 -22.76 -0.61 -8.70
N ILE A 4 -22.44 -1.61 -9.53
CA ILE A 4 -21.13 -1.71 -10.18
C ILE A 4 -21.16 -0.89 -11.45
N ARG A 5 -20.18 0.01 -11.62
CA ARG A 5 -20.04 0.84 -12.82
C ARG A 5 -18.63 0.68 -13.38
N LYS A 6 -18.53 0.42 -14.68
CA LYS A 6 -17.26 0.49 -15.40
C LYS A 6 -16.95 1.97 -15.66
N LYS A 7 -15.85 2.46 -15.10
CA LYS A 7 -15.38 3.83 -15.35
C LYS A 7 -14.43 3.88 -16.54
N GLU A 8 -13.46 2.97 -16.59
CA GLU A 8 -12.39 2.99 -17.57
C GLU A 8 -11.71 1.60 -17.71
N ILE A 9 -10.96 1.38 -18.79
CA ILE A 9 -10.03 0.26 -18.95
C ILE A 9 -8.61 0.83 -18.85
N LEU A 10 -7.79 0.27 -17.97
CA LEU A 10 -6.38 0.67 -17.86
C LEU A 10 -5.50 0.03 -18.93
N PRO A 11 -4.35 0.64 -19.25
CA PRO A 11 -3.72 0.46 -20.56
C PRO A 11 -2.99 -0.87 -20.77
N ASP A 12 -2.69 -1.64 -19.72
CA ASP A 12 -1.75 -2.75 -19.80
C ASP A 12 -2.01 -3.82 -18.72
N ILE A 13 -1.68 -5.09 -19.02
CA ILE A 13 -1.65 -6.20 -18.06
C ILE A 13 -0.62 -5.98 -16.96
N TYR A 14 0.33 -5.07 -17.19
CA TYR A 14 1.36 -4.69 -16.24
C TYR A 14 1.00 -3.47 -15.38
N THR A 15 -0.31 -3.26 -15.16
CA THR A 15 -0.84 -2.15 -14.36
C THR A 15 -1.53 -2.68 -13.12
N ASP A 16 -1.08 -2.21 -11.96
CA ASP A 16 -1.80 -2.41 -10.70
C ASP A 16 -2.55 -1.14 -10.30
N ILE A 17 -3.60 -1.34 -9.49
CA ILE A 17 -4.44 -0.25 -8.98
C ILE A 17 -4.67 -0.36 -7.48
N CYS A 18 -4.86 0.79 -6.85
CA CYS A 18 -5.50 0.85 -5.55
C CYS A 18 -6.44 2.05 -5.48
N GLN A 19 -7.45 1.96 -4.62
CA GLN A 19 -8.41 3.02 -4.38
C GLN A 19 -8.37 3.43 -2.92
N THR A 20 -8.26 4.73 -2.67
CA THR A 20 -8.36 5.34 -1.34
C THR A 20 -9.81 5.40 -0.86
N ASP A 21 -10.02 5.64 0.43
CA ASP A 21 -11.36 5.75 1.03
C ASP A 21 -12.12 6.98 0.49
N ALA A 22 -11.40 8.02 0.06
CA ALA A 22 -11.95 9.18 -0.62
C ALA A 22 -12.36 8.91 -2.07
N GLY A 23 -12.09 7.71 -2.59
CA GLY A 23 -12.43 7.28 -3.93
C GLY A 23 -11.40 7.63 -5.01
N THR A 24 -10.27 8.23 -4.65
CA THR A 24 -9.15 8.48 -5.57
C THR A 24 -8.53 7.15 -6.00
N ILE A 25 -8.45 6.93 -7.30
CA ILE A 25 -7.85 5.73 -7.91
C ILE A 25 -6.42 6.07 -8.31
N TYR A 26 -5.49 5.31 -7.77
CA TYR A 26 -4.09 5.33 -8.13
C TYR A 26 -3.76 4.11 -8.97
N TYR A 27 -2.82 4.26 -9.89
CA TYR A 27 -2.25 3.14 -10.63
C TYR A 27 -0.78 3.37 -10.92
N TRP A 28 -0.06 2.28 -11.14
CA TRP A 28 1.35 2.29 -11.52
C TRP A 28 1.62 1.15 -12.49
N ARG A 29 2.67 1.29 -13.29
CA ARG A 29 3.14 0.25 -14.21
C ARG A 29 4.43 -0.34 -13.68
N PHE A 30 4.52 -1.66 -13.66
CA PHE A 30 5.70 -2.35 -13.12
C PHE A 30 6.73 -2.76 -14.19
N ASN A 31 6.46 -2.46 -15.47
CA ASN A 31 7.39 -2.68 -16.57
C ASN A 31 8.04 -1.39 -17.10
N SER A 32 7.85 -0.25 -16.42
CA SER A 32 8.36 1.04 -16.85
C SER A 32 9.26 1.67 -15.79
N ALA A 33 10.53 1.85 -16.12
CA ALA A 33 11.47 2.68 -15.37
C ALA A 33 11.62 4.06 -16.02
N PRO A 34 11.64 5.17 -15.26
CA PRO A 34 11.43 5.23 -13.81
C PRO A 34 9.98 4.93 -13.44
N HIS A 35 9.77 4.27 -12.30
CA HIS A 35 8.43 3.99 -11.83
C HIS A 35 7.74 5.29 -11.42
N SER A 36 6.46 5.39 -11.74
CA SER A 36 5.63 6.53 -11.41
C SER A 36 4.27 6.08 -10.90
N LEU A 37 3.74 6.88 -9.98
CA LEU A 37 2.39 6.72 -9.47
C LEU A 37 1.49 7.72 -10.18
N HIS A 38 0.38 7.23 -10.73
CA HIS A 38 -0.53 8.02 -11.55
C HIS A 38 -1.91 8.13 -10.90
N VAL A 39 -2.56 9.27 -11.11
CA VAL A 39 -3.96 9.54 -10.78
C VAL A 39 -4.63 10.17 -11.99
N LYS A 40 -5.87 9.79 -12.28
CA LYS A 40 -6.71 10.50 -13.26
C LYS A 40 -7.70 11.41 -12.55
N SER A 41 -7.58 12.72 -12.80
CA SER A 41 -8.44 13.75 -12.24
C SER A 41 -8.90 14.70 -13.35
N ASN A 42 -10.21 14.96 -13.44
CA ASN A 42 -10.80 15.88 -14.43
C ASN A 42 -10.34 15.60 -15.89
N GLY A 43 -10.24 14.33 -16.27
CA GLY A 43 -9.80 13.90 -17.61
C GLY A 43 -8.31 14.09 -17.89
N ARG A 44 -7.51 14.49 -16.90
CA ARG A 44 -6.06 14.62 -16.99
C ARG A 44 -5.37 13.53 -16.19
N GLU A 45 -4.28 13.01 -16.73
CA GLU A 45 -3.35 12.14 -16.01
C GLU A 45 -2.33 13.01 -15.26
N ILE A 46 -2.20 12.76 -13.97
CA ILE A 46 -1.26 13.41 -13.07
C ILE A 46 -0.36 12.31 -12.55
N TYR A 47 0.95 12.56 -12.47
CA TYR A 47 1.89 11.57 -11.99
C TYR A 47 2.96 12.17 -11.09
N ALA A 48 3.51 11.34 -10.22
CA ALA A 48 4.74 11.61 -9.49
C ALA A 48 5.73 10.49 -9.77
N THR A 49 6.99 10.86 -10.02
CA THR A 49 8.10 9.92 -10.10
C THR A 49 8.37 9.35 -8.71
N LEU A 50 8.52 8.04 -8.62
CA LEU A 50 8.82 7.37 -7.36
C LEU A 50 10.31 7.43 -7.06
N PRO A 51 10.69 7.38 -5.77
CA PRO A 51 12.08 7.52 -5.35
C PRO A 51 12.99 6.37 -5.78
N SER A 52 12.45 5.19 -6.15
CA SER A 52 13.24 4.07 -6.64
C SER A 52 12.53 3.25 -7.71
N GLU A 53 13.27 2.30 -8.28
CA GLU A 53 12.80 1.40 -9.33
C GLU A 53 12.04 0.17 -8.83
N GLN A 54 12.00 -0.13 -7.52
CA GLN A 54 11.32 -1.33 -7.04
C GLN A 54 10.28 -1.02 -5.97
N LEU A 55 9.02 -1.30 -6.29
CA LEU A 55 7.92 -1.32 -5.32
C LEU A 55 7.82 -2.71 -4.70
N GLN A 56 8.03 -2.80 -3.39
CA GLN A 56 7.96 -4.06 -2.65
C GLN A 56 6.55 -4.34 -2.13
N SER A 57 5.81 -3.29 -1.75
CA SER A 57 4.43 -3.38 -1.29
C SER A 57 3.73 -2.04 -1.48
N VAL A 58 2.43 -2.08 -1.78
CA VAL A 58 1.59 -0.90 -1.98
C VAL A 58 0.22 -1.17 -1.36
N GLY A 59 -0.30 -0.21 -0.58
CA GLY A 59 -1.65 -0.27 -0.03
C GLY A 59 -2.25 1.12 0.12
N ALA A 60 -3.57 1.21 -0.05
CA ALA A 60 -4.32 2.44 0.15
C ALA A 60 -5.01 2.43 1.52
N HIS A 61 -4.99 3.55 2.23
CA HIS A 61 -5.72 3.75 3.47
C HIS A 61 -5.99 5.23 3.70
N GLY A 62 -7.20 5.58 4.13
CA GLY A 62 -7.61 6.98 4.25
C GLY A 62 -7.55 7.66 2.88
N ASN A 63 -6.92 8.83 2.80
CA ASN A 63 -6.72 9.58 1.55
C ASN A 63 -5.31 9.41 0.96
N ALA A 64 -4.61 8.33 1.29
CA ALA A 64 -3.23 8.14 0.90
C ALA A 64 -2.93 6.73 0.38
N VAL A 65 -1.92 6.65 -0.48
CA VAL A 65 -1.24 5.41 -0.83
C VAL A 65 0.06 5.34 -0.05
N HIS A 66 0.33 4.18 0.53
CA HIS A 66 1.56 3.88 1.23
C HIS A 66 2.29 2.79 0.48
N PHE A 67 3.60 2.95 0.34
CA PHE A 67 4.39 1.98 -0.40
C PHE A 67 5.79 1.81 0.19
N ALA A 68 6.33 0.60 0.04
CA ALA A 68 7.69 0.26 0.42
C ALA A 68 8.60 0.21 -0.80
N SER A 69 9.80 0.77 -0.66
CA SER A 69 10.77 0.86 -1.74
C SER A 69 12.18 1.01 -1.17
N GLU A 70 13.10 0.12 -1.55
CA GLU A 70 14.48 0.07 -1.06
C GLU A 70 14.60 0.13 0.47
N GLY A 71 13.76 -0.62 1.18
CA GLY A 71 13.76 -0.64 2.64
C GLY A 71 13.31 0.67 3.29
N LYS A 72 12.61 1.53 2.55
CA LYS A 72 11.98 2.75 3.06
C LYS A 72 10.48 2.72 2.79
N ILE A 73 9.72 3.29 3.71
CA ILE A 73 8.27 3.43 3.60
C ILE A 73 7.94 4.88 3.27
N TYR A 74 7.07 5.07 2.28
CA TYR A 74 6.64 6.36 1.78
C TYR A 74 5.12 6.48 1.83
N GLN A 75 4.65 7.72 1.78
CA GLN A 75 3.26 8.10 1.61
C GLN A 75 3.11 8.98 0.38
N ALA A 76 2.09 8.71 -0.44
CA ALA A 76 1.66 9.55 -1.55
C ALA A 76 0.23 10.05 -1.30
N VAL A 77 0.04 11.36 -1.37
CA VAL A 77 -1.26 12.02 -1.20
C VAL A 77 -1.59 12.82 -2.45
N PHE A 78 -2.80 12.64 -2.98
CA PHE A 78 -3.30 13.44 -4.10
C PHE A 78 -3.99 14.69 -3.55
N SER A 79 -3.43 15.86 -3.85
CA SER A 79 -3.92 17.13 -3.34
C SER A 79 -4.91 17.81 -4.29
N PRO A 80 -5.79 18.71 -3.80
CA PRO A 80 -6.70 19.49 -4.64
C PRO A 80 -6.00 20.32 -5.73
N SER A 81 -4.72 20.62 -5.54
CA SER A 81 -3.87 21.33 -6.51
C SER A 81 -3.48 20.48 -7.72
N ASN A 82 -4.01 19.26 -7.85
CA ASN A 82 -3.66 18.30 -8.91
C ASN A 82 -2.19 17.89 -8.88
N ILE A 83 -1.66 17.67 -7.68
CA ILE A 83 -0.29 17.22 -7.45
C ILE A 83 -0.36 15.93 -6.61
N ILE A 84 0.58 15.01 -6.86
CA ILE A 84 0.82 13.86 -5.98
C ILE A 84 2.04 14.20 -5.13
N ASP A 85 1.81 14.46 -3.86
CA ASP A 85 2.86 14.76 -2.89
C ASP A 85 3.38 13.45 -2.30
N VAL A 86 4.66 13.15 -2.54
CA VAL A 86 5.33 11.96 -2.01
C VAL A 86 6.23 12.37 -0.85
N SER A 87 6.05 11.72 0.29
CA SER A 87 6.81 11.95 1.52
C SER A 87 7.37 10.65 2.08
N TYR A 88 8.56 10.72 2.66
CA TYR A 88 9.16 9.62 3.41
C TYR A 88 8.51 9.53 4.80
N LEU A 89 8.21 8.32 5.25
CA LEU A 89 7.65 8.06 6.58
C LEU A 89 8.70 7.52 7.54
N ARG A 90 9.34 6.40 7.19
CA ARG A 90 10.32 5.70 8.04
C ARG A 90 11.11 4.68 7.24
N ASP A 91 12.18 4.18 7.84
CA ASP A 91 12.91 3.00 7.35
C ASP A 91 12.16 1.71 7.74
N GLN A 92 12.42 0.66 6.98
CA GLN A 92 12.05 -0.71 7.31
C GLN A 92 12.81 -1.15 8.56
N TYR A 93 12.13 -1.85 9.47
CA TYR A 93 12.82 -2.46 10.62
C TYR A 93 13.57 -3.73 10.22
N GLU A 94 14.64 -4.07 10.94
CA GLU A 94 15.52 -5.22 10.63
C GLU A 94 14.75 -6.55 10.51
N ASP A 95 13.77 -6.79 11.40
CA ASP A 95 12.92 -7.98 11.41
C ASP A 95 11.52 -7.74 10.81
N GLU A 96 11.37 -6.73 9.95
CA GLU A 96 10.13 -6.44 9.25
C GLU A 96 10.11 -7.08 7.86
N GLU A 97 9.00 -7.75 7.53
CA GLU A 97 8.74 -8.31 6.22
C GLU A 97 7.55 -7.63 5.57
N PHE A 98 7.65 -7.35 4.27
CA PHE A 98 6.55 -6.79 3.49
C PHE A 98 5.69 -7.89 2.88
N TYR A 99 4.38 -7.71 3.01
CA TYR A 99 3.35 -8.50 2.35
C TYR A 99 2.67 -7.68 1.27
N HIS A 100 1.90 -8.35 0.41
CA HIS A 100 1.02 -7.68 -0.54
C HIS A 100 0.03 -6.74 0.17
N TRP A 101 -0.52 -5.78 -0.59
CA TRP A 101 -1.60 -4.89 -0.14
C TRP A 101 -1.23 -3.92 1.00
N GLY A 102 0.06 -3.57 1.11
CA GLY A 102 0.53 -2.59 2.09
C GLY A 102 0.53 -3.10 3.52
N LEU A 103 0.72 -4.41 3.69
CA LEU A 103 0.81 -5.06 4.99
C LEU A 103 2.27 -5.38 5.33
N CYS A 104 2.56 -5.39 6.62
CA CYS A 104 3.85 -5.75 7.18
C CYS A 104 3.67 -6.83 8.24
N ARG A 105 4.73 -7.63 8.43
CA ARG A 105 4.90 -8.51 9.58
C ARG A 105 6.18 -8.13 10.31
N GLN A 106 6.19 -8.29 11.63
CA GLN A 106 7.40 -8.19 12.43
C GLN A 106 7.45 -9.29 13.48
N ILE A 107 8.63 -9.86 13.71
CA ILE A 107 8.88 -10.80 14.81
C ILE A 107 9.43 -10.01 16.00
N ARG A 108 8.81 -10.17 17.18
CA ARG A 108 9.26 -9.56 18.45
C ARG A 108 9.09 -10.55 19.59
N ASP A 109 10.15 -10.81 20.34
CA ASP A 109 10.17 -11.77 21.45
C ASP A 109 9.59 -13.15 21.05
N GLY A 110 9.94 -13.62 19.84
CA GLY A 110 9.45 -14.88 19.28
C GLY A 110 7.97 -14.87 18.84
N LYS A 111 7.28 -13.73 18.88
CA LYS A 111 5.88 -13.58 18.47
C LYS A 111 5.79 -12.79 17.16
N LYS A 112 4.87 -13.20 16.28
CA LYS A 112 4.61 -12.55 15.00
C LYS A 112 3.48 -11.53 15.13
N TYR A 113 3.68 -10.34 14.58
CA TYR A 113 2.69 -9.27 14.56
C TYR A 113 2.48 -8.76 13.15
N VAL A 114 1.23 -8.48 12.78
CA VAL A 114 0.86 -7.87 11.49
C VAL A 114 0.27 -6.48 11.67
N TYR A 115 0.59 -5.60 10.75
CA TYR A 115 0.17 -4.20 10.73
C TYR A 115 0.22 -3.66 9.31
N ARG A 116 -0.23 -2.43 9.10
CA ARG A 116 -0.16 -1.77 7.78
C ARG A 116 1.13 -0.96 7.66
N LEU A 117 1.62 -0.73 6.45
CA LEU A 117 2.88 0.00 6.17
C LEU A 117 3.05 1.30 6.95
N PHE A 118 1.98 2.09 7.04
CA PHE A 118 1.98 3.42 7.66
C PHE A 118 1.81 3.40 9.17
N GLU A 119 1.51 2.24 9.75
CA GLU A 119 1.27 2.10 11.17
C GLU A 119 2.58 1.92 11.94
N ASP A 120 2.55 2.28 13.21
CA ASP A 120 3.64 1.99 14.13
C ASP A 120 3.52 0.52 14.60
N PRO A 121 4.49 -0.35 14.29
CA PRO A 121 4.42 -1.74 14.72
C PRO A 121 4.28 -1.90 16.23
N LEU A 122 4.91 -1.01 17.02
CA LEU A 122 4.94 -1.09 18.49
C LEU A 122 3.54 -0.95 19.09
N THR A 123 2.74 -0.05 18.53
CA THR A 123 1.43 0.30 19.08
C THR A 123 0.26 -0.27 18.29
N ASN A 124 0.47 -0.70 17.04
CA ASN A 124 -0.59 -1.16 16.15
C ASN A 124 -0.46 -2.63 15.71
N GLY A 125 0.62 -3.32 16.04
CA GLY A 125 0.82 -4.72 15.70
C GLY A 125 -0.28 -5.64 16.27
N ILE A 126 -0.95 -6.40 15.40
CA ILE A 126 -1.90 -7.44 15.78
C ILE A 126 -1.15 -8.76 15.90
N LEU A 127 -1.22 -9.40 17.06
CA LEU A 127 -0.59 -10.70 17.28
C LEU A 127 -1.22 -11.76 16.37
N ILE A 128 -0.37 -12.47 15.60
CA ILE A 128 -0.77 -13.72 14.96
C ILE A 128 -0.70 -14.81 16.02
N ASN A 129 -1.87 -15.25 16.49
CA ASN A 129 -1.99 -16.36 17.45
C ASN A 129 -2.31 -17.67 16.73
N LEU A 130 -1.44 -18.03 15.77
CA LEU A 130 -1.49 -19.26 15.00
C LEU A 130 -0.15 -19.96 15.14
N SER A 131 -0.16 -21.29 15.08
CA SER A 131 1.07 -22.05 14.85
C SER A 131 1.60 -21.82 13.43
N ASP A 132 2.88 -22.13 13.20
CA ASP A 132 3.49 -22.01 11.88
C ASP A 132 2.77 -22.88 10.84
N ASP A 133 2.33 -24.09 11.22
CA ASP A 133 1.58 -25.00 10.35
C ASP A 133 0.21 -24.46 9.94
N GLU A 134 -0.48 -23.77 10.86
CA GLU A 134 -1.76 -23.11 10.57
C GLU A 134 -1.56 -21.88 9.69
N GLU A 135 -0.56 -21.04 9.98
CA GLU A 135 -0.25 -19.85 9.20
C GLU A 135 0.11 -20.22 7.75
N ASN A 136 0.91 -21.26 7.54
CA ASN A 136 1.33 -21.74 6.22
C ASN A 136 0.17 -22.22 5.34
N GLN A 137 -1.00 -22.49 5.92
CA GLN A 137 -2.22 -22.89 5.20
C GLN A 137 -3.13 -21.70 4.87
N LEU A 138 -2.75 -20.49 5.28
CA LEU A 138 -3.55 -19.27 5.15
C LEU A 138 -2.81 -18.21 4.33
N SER A 139 -3.56 -17.23 3.84
CA SER A 139 -3.00 -16.06 3.17
C SER A 139 -3.60 -14.81 3.79
N LEU A 140 -2.73 -13.88 4.18
CA LEU A 140 -3.15 -12.60 4.74
C LEU A 140 -3.59 -11.66 3.61
N TRP A 141 -4.88 -11.32 3.60
CA TRP A 141 -5.46 -10.44 2.58
C TRP A 141 -5.74 -9.02 3.08
N GLY A 142 -5.84 -8.82 4.39
CA GLY A 142 -6.19 -7.53 4.94
C GLY A 142 -6.31 -7.53 6.45
N ILE A 143 -6.29 -6.34 7.02
CA ILE A 143 -6.53 -6.08 8.44
C ILE A 143 -7.82 -5.26 8.55
N ASN A 144 -8.78 -5.77 9.32
CA ASN A 144 -9.97 -5.03 9.71
C ASN A 144 -9.90 -4.72 11.20
N ARG A 145 -10.10 -3.46 11.57
CA ARG A 145 -10.23 -3.03 12.97
C ARG A 145 -11.61 -2.41 13.14
N LEU A 146 -12.30 -2.80 14.20
CA LEU A 146 -13.54 -2.13 14.59
C LEU A 146 -13.19 -0.69 14.97
N ALA A 147 -13.80 0.28 14.30
CA ALA A 147 -13.77 1.66 14.75
C ALA A 147 -14.46 1.72 16.12
N ILE A 148 -13.74 2.15 17.14
CA ILE A 148 -14.26 2.38 18.50
C ILE A 148 -14.86 3.78 18.54
#